data_AF-A0A514YDC5-F1
#
_entry.id   AF-A0A514YDC5-F1
#
_cell.length_a   1.000
_cell.length_b   1.000
_cell.length_c   1.000
_cell.angle_alpha   90.00
_cell.angle_beta   90.00
_cell.angle_gamma   90.00
#
_symmetry.space_group_name_H-M   'P 1'
#
loop_
_entity.id
_entity.type
_entity.pdbx_description
1 polymer ?
#
loop_
_entity_poly.entity_id
_entity_poly.type
_entity_poly.pdbx_seq_one_letter_code
_entity_poly.pdbx_strand_id
1 'polypeptide(L)'
;MVALLMAKVLTCKKTGKSNPNGTTTLEFTNSNNIVISGLTSVNSQKFHIVINKCNNVKARVKVSASGNSPNTDGIHVQSSSGFTILNSKIGTGDDCVSIGPGTDNLLIENVACGPGHGISIGSLGKEREEAGVQNVTVKTVTFTGTQNGASGVKISDMTYQDIHGTSATEVAVKFDCSWENPCFGITLDFVSLTYKNEPTEAFCNHAGGFAFSFFQPNSCLV
;
A
#
# COMPACT_ATOMS: atom_id res chain seq x y z
N MET A 1 -15.09 19.84 7.72
CA MET A 1 -13.89 20.68 7.93
C MET A 1 -12.83 20.17 6.97
N VAL A 2 -12.47 20.94 5.94
CA VAL A 2 -11.44 20.55 4.96
C VAL A 2 -10.11 21.00 5.53
N ALA A 3 -9.35 20.08 6.12
CA ALA A 3 -7.96 20.34 6.48
C ALA A 3 -7.12 20.18 5.20
N LEU A 4 -6.47 21.25 4.77
CA LEU A 4 -5.48 21.23 3.69
C LEU A 4 -4.11 21.32 4.35
N LEU A 5 -3.46 20.18 4.60
CA LEU A 5 -2.04 20.20 5.00
C LEU A 5 -1.21 20.31 3.72
N MET A 6 -0.75 21.53 3.44
CA MET A 6 0.24 21.80 2.41
C MET A 6 1.64 21.61 3.01
N ALA A 7 2.31 20.51 2.67
CA ALA A 7 3.75 20.41 2.91
C ALA A 7 4.47 21.33 1.92
N LYS A 8 5.39 22.15 2.43
CA LYS A 8 6.15 23.11 1.63
C LYS A 8 7.03 22.32 0.63
N VAL A 9 6.78 22.51 -0.66
CA VAL A 9 7.61 21.95 -1.74
C VAL A 9 9.03 22.51 -1.60
N LEU A 10 9.97 21.69 -1.13
CA LEU A 10 11.39 22.00 -1.17
C LEU A 10 11.94 21.45 -2.48
N THR A 11 12.17 22.33 -3.45
CA THR A 11 12.93 22.06 -4.67
C THR A 11 14.40 21.82 -4.31
N CYS A 12 14.74 20.62 -3.84
CA CYS A 12 16.12 20.25 -3.54
C CYS A 12 16.54 19.04 -4.39
N LYS A 13 16.87 19.29 -5.66
CA LYS A 13 17.53 18.30 -6.53
C LYS A 13 18.66 18.90 -7.39
N LYS A 14 19.27 20.02 -6.96
CA LYS A 14 20.34 20.69 -7.76
C LYS A 14 21.59 21.18 -7.02
N THR A 15 21.77 20.89 -5.73
CA THR A 15 23.00 21.32 -5.04
C THR A 15 23.48 20.21 -4.12
N GLY A 16 24.69 19.70 -4.35
CA GLY A 16 25.37 18.65 -3.57
C GLY A 16 25.65 18.99 -2.11
N LYS A 17 24.60 19.34 -1.36
CA LYS A 17 24.56 19.40 0.10
C LYS A 17 23.70 18.22 0.58
N SER A 18 23.95 17.76 1.81
CA SER A 18 23.18 16.66 2.41
C SER A 18 21.69 16.88 2.19
N ASN A 19 20.99 15.86 1.67
CA ASN A 19 19.55 15.94 1.49
C ASN A 19 18.92 16.33 2.84
N PRO A 20 18.09 17.38 2.90
CA PRO A 20 17.34 17.66 4.11
C PRO A 20 16.50 16.44 4.43
N ASN A 21 16.52 16.00 5.69
CA ASN A 21 15.64 14.93 6.16
C ASN A 21 14.19 15.38 5.91
N GLY A 22 13.53 14.75 4.95
CA GLY A 22 12.13 15.06 4.64
C GLY A 22 11.23 14.86 5.85
N THR A 23 10.10 15.57 5.87
CA THR A 23 9.08 15.50 6.91
C THR A 23 7.84 14.73 6.46
N THR A 24 7.27 13.95 7.38
CA THR A 24 5.95 13.33 7.24
C THR A 24 4.88 14.41 7.45
N THR A 25 3.82 14.41 6.63
CA THR A 25 2.79 15.46 6.71
C THR A 25 1.90 15.30 7.96
N LEU A 26 1.44 14.09 8.26
CA LEU A 26 0.59 13.82 9.41
C LEU A 26 0.95 12.47 10.03
N GLU A 27 1.09 12.41 11.35
CA GLU A 27 1.33 11.18 12.10
C GLU A 27 0.39 11.08 13.30
N PHE A 28 -0.24 9.92 13.44
CA PHE A 28 -0.95 9.52 14.65
C PHE A 28 -0.20 8.37 15.31
N THR A 29 0.10 8.53 16.59
CA THR A 29 0.83 7.52 17.37
C THR A 29 0.09 7.23 18.68
N ASN A 30 0.02 5.95 19.07
CA ASN A 30 -0.53 5.49 20.35
C ASN A 30 -1.95 6.05 20.65
N SER A 31 -2.83 5.97 19.65
CA SER A 31 -4.12 6.67 19.67
C SER A 31 -5.24 5.78 19.13
N ASN A 32 -6.45 5.94 19.66
CA ASN A 32 -7.60 5.10 19.33
C ASN A 32 -8.79 5.91 18.83
N ASN A 33 -9.69 5.28 18.06
CA ASN A 33 -10.96 5.87 17.61
C ASN A 33 -10.78 7.14 16.75
N ILE A 34 -9.87 7.09 15.78
CA ILE A 34 -9.54 8.24 14.93
C ILE A 34 -10.40 8.22 13.66
N VAL A 35 -10.94 9.37 13.29
CA VAL A 35 -11.62 9.57 12.00
C VAL A 35 -10.91 10.67 11.22
N ILE A 36 -10.29 10.29 10.10
CA ILE A 36 -9.66 11.20 9.14
C ILE A 36 -10.63 11.34 7.97
N SER A 37 -11.22 12.52 7.78
CA SER A 37 -12.17 12.75 6.69
C SER A 37 -12.02 14.15 6.11
N GLY A 38 -12.17 14.26 4.78
CA GLY A 38 -12.06 15.54 4.08
C GLY A 38 -10.64 16.12 4.03
N LEU A 39 -9.62 15.35 4.42
CA LEU A 39 -8.22 15.73 4.36
C LEU A 39 -7.71 15.60 2.91
N THR A 40 -7.11 16.68 2.42
CA THR A 40 -6.28 16.64 1.21
C THR A 40 -4.82 16.91 1.58
N SER A 41 -3.92 15.97 1.28
CA SER A 41 -2.50 16.06 1.56
C SER A 41 -1.70 16.11 0.25
N VAL A 42 -0.82 17.10 0.10
CA VAL A 42 -0.15 17.40 -1.19
C VAL A 42 1.36 17.54 -0.98
N ASN A 43 2.13 16.85 -1.84
CA ASN A 43 3.59 16.92 -1.93
C ASN A 43 4.32 16.78 -0.58
N SER A 44 4.00 15.72 0.16
CA SER A 44 4.77 15.39 1.36
C SER A 44 6.24 15.14 0.98
N GLN A 45 7.16 15.43 1.91
CA GLN A 45 8.59 15.20 1.69
C GLN A 45 9.01 13.77 2.04
N LYS A 46 8.16 13.05 2.78
CA LYS A 46 8.18 11.61 3.05
C LYS A 46 6.74 11.07 2.94
N PHE A 47 6.32 10.22 3.89
CA PHE A 47 4.94 9.77 4.06
C PHE A 47 3.94 10.93 4.16
N HIS A 48 2.77 10.81 3.54
CA HIS A 48 1.68 11.76 3.70
C HIS A 48 0.95 11.55 5.04
N ILE A 49 0.63 10.32 5.39
CA ILE A 49 -0.08 9.96 6.63
C ILE A 49 0.58 8.73 7.24
N VAL A 50 0.95 8.79 8.51
CA VAL A 50 1.46 7.65 9.29
C VAL A 50 0.48 7.32 10.40
N ILE A 51 0.11 6.05 10.51
CA ILE A 51 -0.72 5.48 11.58
C ILE A 51 0.11 4.42 12.30
N ASN A 52 0.49 4.69 13.54
CA ASN A 52 1.41 3.86 14.31
C ASN A 52 0.86 3.55 15.70
N LYS A 53 0.82 2.27 16.10
CA LYS A 53 0.30 1.88 17.42
C LYS A 53 -1.13 2.40 17.67
N CYS A 54 -1.97 2.37 16.64
CA CYS A 54 -3.33 2.88 16.72
C CYS A 54 -4.37 1.77 16.66
N ASN A 55 -5.54 2.02 17.24
CA ASN A 55 -6.69 1.12 17.14
C ASN A 55 -7.94 1.85 16.63
N ASN A 56 -8.74 1.17 15.81
CA ASN A 56 -10.02 1.70 15.31
C ASN A 56 -9.85 3.06 14.60
N VAL A 57 -9.17 3.05 13.46
CA VAL A 57 -8.96 4.24 12.64
C VAL A 57 -9.81 4.14 11.37
N LYS A 58 -10.36 5.27 10.90
CA LYS A 58 -11.09 5.34 9.63
C LYS A 58 -10.58 6.52 8.81
N ALA A 59 -10.16 6.27 7.57
CA ALA A 59 -9.61 7.27 6.68
C ALA A 59 -10.43 7.40 5.38
N ARG A 60 -10.76 8.65 5.02
CA ARG A 60 -11.33 9.08 3.73
C ARG A 60 -10.57 10.32 3.26
N VAL A 61 -9.58 10.12 2.40
CA VAL A 61 -8.58 11.16 2.08
C VAL A 61 -8.31 11.30 0.59
N LYS A 62 -7.74 12.45 0.23
CA LYS A 62 -7.11 12.68 -1.06
C LYS A 62 -5.63 12.94 -0.84
N VAL A 63 -4.77 12.16 -1.49
CA VAL A 63 -3.31 12.29 -1.42
C VAL A 63 -2.76 12.46 -2.82
N SER A 64 -1.86 13.43 -2.98
CA SER A 64 -1.17 13.67 -4.26
C SER A 64 0.28 14.08 -4.08
N ALA A 65 1.19 13.36 -4.72
CA ALA A 65 2.57 13.77 -4.99
C ALA A 65 2.94 13.47 -6.44
N SER A 66 4.10 13.96 -6.88
CA SER A 66 4.65 13.61 -8.20
C SER A 66 5.01 12.12 -8.25
N GLY A 67 4.66 11.45 -9.34
CA GLY A 67 5.01 10.03 -9.59
C GLY A 67 6.51 9.75 -9.63
N ASN A 68 7.34 10.79 -9.77
CA ASN A 68 8.81 10.69 -9.74
C ASN A 68 9.41 11.12 -8.39
N SER A 69 8.58 11.28 -7.35
CA SER A 69 8.98 11.71 -6.02
C SER A 69 9.21 10.50 -5.11
N PRO A 70 10.47 10.07 -4.90
CA PRO A 70 10.74 8.88 -4.08
C PRO A 70 10.28 9.09 -2.64
N ASN A 71 9.90 8.00 -1.96
CA ASN A 71 9.53 7.97 -0.54
C ASN A 71 8.33 8.84 -0.18
N THR A 72 7.43 9.11 -1.14
CA THR A 72 6.21 9.89 -0.92
C THR A 72 4.98 9.04 -0.63
N ASP A 73 5.15 8.00 0.17
CA ASP A 73 4.13 7.03 0.53
C ASP A 73 2.83 7.72 1.00
N GLY A 74 1.68 7.20 0.58
CA GLY A 74 0.39 7.81 0.88
C GLY A 74 -0.01 7.61 2.34
N ILE A 75 -0.49 6.42 2.67
CA ILE A 75 -0.84 6.04 4.03
C ILE A 75 0.07 4.89 4.47
N HIS A 76 0.87 5.14 5.51
CA HIS A 76 1.66 4.12 6.17
C HIS A 76 0.97 3.64 7.45
N VAL A 77 0.90 2.32 7.61
CA VAL A 77 0.23 1.68 8.76
C VAL A 77 1.21 0.71 9.39
N GLN A 78 1.41 0.81 10.70
CA GLN A 78 2.27 -0.11 11.42
C GLN A 78 1.73 -0.34 12.84
N SER A 79 1.91 -1.55 13.37
CA SER A 79 1.57 -1.92 14.75
C SER A 79 0.16 -1.51 15.16
N SER A 80 -0.79 -1.55 14.23
CA SER A 80 -2.14 -1.00 14.39
C SER A 80 -3.19 -2.05 14.07
N SER A 81 -4.35 -2.00 14.73
CA SER A 81 -5.44 -2.94 14.48
C SER A 81 -6.80 -2.25 14.29
N GLY A 82 -7.62 -2.77 13.37
CA GLY A 82 -8.92 -2.19 13.05
C GLY A 82 -8.76 -0.88 12.30
N PHE A 83 -8.11 -0.90 11.14
CA PHE A 83 -7.97 0.28 10.29
C PHE A 83 -8.79 0.12 9.01
N THR A 84 -9.52 1.17 8.63
CA THR A 84 -10.32 1.19 7.40
C THR A 84 -9.95 2.39 6.55
N ILE A 85 -9.54 2.15 5.30
CA ILE A 85 -9.36 3.18 4.26
C ILE A 85 -10.51 3.03 3.27
N LEU A 86 -11.36 4.06 3.17
CA LEU A 86 -12.52 4.05 2.28
C LEU A 86 -12.50 5.24 1.33
N ASN A 87 -13.09 5.08 0.14
CA ASN A 87 -13.49 6.20 -0.75
C ASN A 87 -12.35 7.23 -0.95
N SER A 88 -11.14 6.74 -1.19
CA SER A 88 -9.93 7.58 -1.18
C SER A 88 -9.26 7.59 -2.55
N LYS A 89 -8.60 8.71 -2.87
CA LYS A 89 -7.75 8.83 -4.07
C LYS A 89 -6.34 9.13 -3.64
N ILE A 90 -5.41 8.23 -3.94
CA ILE A 90 -4.03 8.29 -3.49
C ILE A 90 -3.11 8.12 -4.71
N GLY A 91 -2.39 9.17 -5.07
CA GLY A 91 -1.37 9.11 -6.12
C GLY A 91 -0.06 9.67 -5.61
N THR A 92 1.02 8.90 -5.70
CA THR A 92 2.31 9.22 -5.10
C THR A 92 3.44 8.78 -6.03
N GLY A 93 4.70 9.00 -5.64
CA GLY A 93 5.86 8.42 -6.32
C GLY A 93 6.38 7.13 -5.67
N ASP A 94 5.65 6.59 -4.70
CA ASP A 94 6.00 5.40 -3.92
C ASP A 94 4.69 4.64 -3.58
N ASP A 95 4.59 3.97 -2.44
CA ASP A 95 3.37 3.27 -2.05
C ASP A 95 2.14 4.20 -1.94
N CYS A 96 0.97 3.76 -2.42
CA CYS A 96 -0.30 4.37 -2.04
C CYS A 96 -0.64 4.04 -0.58
N VAL A 97 -0.53 2.76 -0.25
CA VAL A 97 -0.69 2.25 1.12
C VAL A 97 0.44 1.29 1.39
N SER A 98 1.29 1.64 2.35
CA SER A 98 2.40 0.80 2.82
C SER A 98 2.00 0.18 4.17
N ILE A 99 2.11 -1.14 4.28
CA ILE A 99 1.68 -1.91 5.46
C ILE A 99 2.92 -2.51 6.13
N GLY A 100 3.22 -2.00 7.32
CA GLY A 100 4.32 -2.42 8.17
C GLY A 100 3.91 -3.48 9.21
N PRO A 101 4.90 -3.96 10.00
CA PRO A 101 4.73 -5.11 10.88
C PRO A 101 3.78 -4.84 12.06
N GLY A 102 3.10 -5.89 12.51
CA GLY A 102 2.10 -5.83 13.58
C GLY A 102 0.80 -5.15 13.16
N THR A 103 0.54 -5.04 11.86
CA THR A 103 -0.75 -4.59 11.34
C THR A 103 -1.71 -5.77 11.26
N ASP A 104 -2.90 -5.59 11.82
CA ASP A 104 -3.96 -6.61 11.84
C ASP A 104 -5.32 -5.97 11.52
N ASN A 105 -6.22 -6.71 10.88
CA ASN A 105 -7.59 -6.25 10.61
C ASN A 105 -7.64 -4.90 9.87
N LEU A 106 -7.12 -4.91 8.64
CA LEU A 106 -7.07 -3.75 7.74
C LEU A 106 -8.02 -3.96 6.57
N LEU A 107 -8.91 -2.99 6.34
CA LEU A 107 -9.78 -2.95 5.16
C LEU A 107 -9.43 -1.74 4.29
N ILE A 108 -9.13 -2.00 3.01
CA ILE A 108 -8.94 -0.98 1.97
C ILE A 108 -10.04 -1.20 0.93
N GLU A 109 -11.01 -0.29 0.87
CA GLU A 109 -12.17 -0.44 -0.02
C GLU A 109 -12.52 0.84 -0.80
N ASN A 110 -12.85 0.69 -2.08
CA ASN A 110 -13.19 1.79 -2.98
C ASN A 110 -12.08 2.86 -3.04
N VAL A 111 -10.87 2.43 -3.41
CA VAL A 111 -9.68 3.29 -3.48
C VAL A 111 -9.15 3.37 -4.91
N ALA A 112 -8.88 4.58 -5.38
CA ALA A 112 -8.11 4.82 -6.60
C ALA A 112 -6.65 5.05 -6.22
N CYS A 113 -5.77 4.14 -6.64
CA CYS A 113 -4.36 4.13 -6.32
C CYS A 113 -3.51 4.28 -7.59
N GLY A 114 -2.64 5.29 -7.63
CA GLY A 114 -1.69 5.45 -8.73
C GLY A 114 -1.48 6.89 -9.18
N PRO A 115 -0.31 7.21 -9.76
CA PRO A 115 0.85 6.31 -9.98
C PRO A 115 1.56 5.95 -8.66
N GLY A 116 2.60 5.11 -8.72
CA GLY A 116 3.42 4.73 -7.56
C GLY A 116 3.74 3.24 -7.50
N HIS A 117 3.94 2.69 -6.32
CA HIS A 117 4.21 1.26 -6.07
C HIS A 117 2.96 0.45 -5.70
N GLY A 118 1.78 1.08 -5.63
CA GLY A 118 0.54 0.37 -5.34
C GLY A 118 0.27 0.22 -3.85
N ILE A 119 -0.31 -0.92 -3.46
CA ILE A 119 -0.50 -1.30 -2.05
C ILE A 119 0.57 -2.33 -1.73
N SER A 120 1.47 -1.99 -0.81
CA SER A 120 2.65 -2.80 -0.49
C SER A 120 2.60 -3.25 0.96
N ILE A 121 2.97 -4.51 1.21
CA ILE A 121 3.21 -5.06 2.54
C ILE A 121 4.71 -5.18 2.69
N GLY A 122 5.34 -4.26 3.44
CA GLY A 122 6.78 -4.11 3.37
C GLY A 122 7.31 -2.71 3.69
N SER A 123 8.63 -2.55 3.80
CA SER A 123 9.60 -3.65 3.95
C SER A 123 9.50 -4.25 5.35
N LEU A 124 9.61 -5.58 5.43
CA LEU A 124 9.51 -6.36 6.66
C LEU A 124 10.77 -7.20 6.83
N GLY A 125 11.02 -7.67 8.05
CA GLY A 125 12.16 -8.55 8.39
C GLY A 125 13.41 -7.77 8.78
N LYS A 126 13.24 -6.57 9.36
CA LYS A 126 14.37 -5.78 9.86
C LYS A 126 14.93 -6.35 11.17
N GLU A 127 14.06 -6.95 11.97
CA GLU A 127 14.40 -7.57 13.26
C GLU A 127 14.30 -9.10 13.19
N ARG A 128 15.04 -9.81 14.05
CA ARG A 128 14.99 -11.29 14.14
C ARG A 128 13.60 -11.80 14.53
N GLU A 129 12.93 -11.08 15.42
CA GLU A 129 11.57 -11.34 15.85
C GLU A 129 10.74 -10.10 15.49
N GLU A 130 9.91 -10.22 14.47
CA GLU A 130 9.06 -9.13 13.98
C GLU A 130 7.60 -9.60 13.91
N ALA A 131 6.67 -8.74 14.34
CA ALA A 131 5.26 -9.06 14.28
C ALA A 131 4.78 -9.16 12.82
N GLY A 132 4.02 -10.22 12.50
CA GLY A 132 3.47 -10.42 11.17
C GLY A 132 2.42 -9.40 10.76
N VAL A 133 1.96 -9.52 9.52
CA VAL A 133 0.79 -8.80 8.98
C VAL A 133 -0.29 -9.83 8.68
N GLN A 134 -1.50 -9.61 9.16
CA GLN A 134 -2.58 -10.59 9.03
C GLN A 134 -3.95 -9.94 8.87
N ASN A 135 -4.89 -10.68 8.30
CA ASN A 135 -6.29 -10.26 8.14
C ASN A 135 -6.41 -8.90 7.44
N VAL A 136 -5.93 -8.85 6.20
CA VAL A 136 -5.98 -7.66 5.36
C VAL A 136 -6.88 -7.93 4.17
N THR A 137 -7.85 -7.05 3.96
CA THR A 137 -8.76 -7.09 2.82
C THR A 137 -8.56 -5.86 1.94
N VAL A 138 -8.25 -6.10 0.68
CA VAL A 138 -8.18 -5.09 -0.38
C VAL A 138 -9.32 -5.37 -1.35
N LYS A 139 -10.25 -4.43 -1.48
CA LYS A 139 -11.49 -4.64 -2.20
C LYS A 139 -11.87 -3.44 -3.06
N THR A 140 -12.34 -3.66 -4.29
CA THR A 140 -12.84 -2.58 -5.16
C THR A 140 -11.77 -1.49 -5.29
N VAL A 141 -10.61 -1.84 -5.84
CA VAL A 141 -9.47 -0.93 -6.01
C VAL A 141 -9.16 -0.77 -7.48
N THR A 142 -8.96 0.47 -7.90
CA THR A 142 -8.48 0.79 -9.25
C THR A 142 -7.02 1.23 -9.19
N PHE A 143 -6.14 0.47 -9.84
CA PHE A 143 -4.73 0.78 -9.98
C PHE A 143 -4.46 1.54 -11.30
N THR A 144 -3.58 2.53 -11.28
CA THR A 144 -3.19 3.27 -12.50
C THR A 144 -1.69 3.51 -12.53
N GLY A 145 -0.99 2.76 -13.38
CA GLY A 145 0.46 2.93 -13.58
C GLY A 145 1.28 2.63 -12.34
N THR A 146 0.93 1.56 -11.61
CA THR A 146 1.63 1.15 -10.39
C THR A 146 2.70 0.09 -10.63
N GLN A 147 3.76 0.10 -9.84
CA GLN A 147 4.83 -0.92 -9.81
C GLN A 147 4.58 -1.98 -8.74
N ASN A 148 5.50 -2.95 -8.57
CA ASN A 148 5.37 -4.05 -7.61
C ASN A 148 6.01 -3.74 -6.24
N GLY A 149 5.35 -4.14 -5.15
CA GLY A 149 5.92 -4.22 -3.79
C GLY A 149 6.54 -5.60 -3.46
N ALA A 150 7.38 -5.67 -2.42
CA ALA A 150 8.05 -6.90 -1.95
C ALA A 150 7.93 -7.06 -0.41
N SER A 151 7.93 -8.31 0.09
CA SER A 151 7.80 -8.65 1.52
C SER A 151 8.87 -9.66 2.01
N GLY A 152 9.14 -9.68 3.33
CA GLY A 152 10.13 -10.54 3.99
C GLY A 152 9.70 -11.20 5.32
N VAL A 153 8.42 -11.08 5.73
CA VAL A 153 7.90 -11.72 6.98
C VAL A 153 6.58 -12.44 6.74
N LYS A 154 6.10 -13.12 7.79
CA LYS A 154 4.83 -13.85 7.82
C LYS A 154 3.66 -12.94 7.46
N ILE A 155 3.02 -13.27 6.34
CA ILE A 155 1.75 -12.72 5.88
C ILE A 155 0.73 -13.84 5.89
N SER A 156 -0.45 -13.61 6.47
CA SER A 156 -1.57 -14.55 6.38
C SER A 156 -2.91 -13.87 6.16
N ASP A 157 -3.83 -14.60 5.52
CA ASP A 157 -5.24 -14.21 5.37
C ASP A 157 -5.40 -12.87 4.64
N MET A 158 -4.89 -12.86 3.40
CA MET A 158 -4.98 -11.72 2.49
C MET A 158 -6.13 -11.95 1.53
N THR A 159 -7.06 -11.00 1.42
CA THR A 159 -8.11 -11.05 0.40
C THR A 159 -7.97 -9.89 -0.57
N TYR A 160 -7.87 -10.19 -1.87
CA TYR A 160 -7.94 -9.23 -2.96
C TYR A 160 -9.22 -9.51 -3.75
N GLN A 161 -10.15 -8.55 -3.75
CA GLN A 161 -11.43 -8.70 -4.44
C GLN A 161 -11.70 -7.50 -5.34
N ASP A 162 -12.17 -7.73 -6.56
CA ASP A 162 -12.64 -6.67 -7.47
C ASP A 162 -11.54 -5.61 -7.75
N ILE A 163 -10.43 -6.09 -8.29
CA ILE A 163 -9.23 -5.27 -8.57
C ILE A 163 -9.11 -5.02 -10.06
N HIS A 164 -8.94 -3.76 -10.45
CA HIS A 164 -8.90 -3.34 -11.85
C HIS A 164 -7.77 -2.37 -12.15
N GLY A 165 -7.32 -2.34 -13.40
CA GLY A 165 -6.58 -1.21 -13.94
C GLY A 165 -5.29 -1.57 -14.68
N THR A 166 -4.26 -0.74 -14.51
CA THR A 166 -3.03 -0.84 -15.30
C THR A 166 -1.78 -0.92 -14.43
N SER A 167 -0.88 -1.83 -14.81
CA SER A 167 0.46 -1.96 -14.24
C SER A 167 1.47 -1.14 -15.04
N ALA A 168 2.50 -0.64 -14.36
CA ALA A 168 3.67 -0.03 -14.97
C ALA A 168 4.68 -1.06 -15.49
N THR A 169 4.57 -2.32 -15.06
CA THR A 169 5.46 -3.44 -15.43
C THR A 169 4.66 -4.66 -15.90
N GLU A 170 5.32 -5.58 -16.61
CA GLU A 170 4.71 -6.81 -17.12
C GLU A 170 4.20 -7.72 -15.99
N VAL A 171 5.02 -7.91 -14.94
CA VAL A 171 4.56 -8.51 -13.69
C VAL A 171 3.71 -7.47 -12.95
N ALA A 172 2.43 -7.75 -12.74
CA ALA A 172 1.49 -6.85 -12.06
C ALA A 172 1.08 -7.34 -10.67
N VAL A 173 1.24 -8.64 -10.42
CA VAL A 173 1.01 -9.25 -9.11
C VAL A 173 2.28 -9.97 -8.71
N LYS A 174 2.86 -9.60 -7.56
CA LYS A 174 4.08 -10.20 -7.06
C LYS A 174 3.90 -10.61 -5.59
N PHE A 175 3.80 -11.91 -5.35
CA PHE A 175 3.87 -12.52 -4.02
C PHE A 175 5.23 -13.18 -3.84
N ASP A 176 6.19 -12.44 -3.31
CA ASP A 176 7.56 -12.93 -3.13
C ASP A 176 7.85 -13.14 -1.65
N CYS A 177 7.52 -14.33 -1.16
CA CYS A 177 7.62 -14.70 0.25
C CYS A 177 8.86 -15.58 0.48
N SER A 178 9.39 -15.55 1.70
CA SER A 178 10.56 -16.37 2.06
C SER A 178 10.14 -17.80 2.40
N TRP A 179 11.05 -18.75 2.23
CA TRP A 179 10.80 -20.15 2.61
C TRP A 179 10.61 -20.31 4.14
N GLU A 180 11.26 -19.46 4.94
CA GLU A 180 11.13 -19.44 6.41
C GLU A 180 9.77 -18.91 6.87
N ASN A 181 9.21 -17.97 6.11
CA ASN A 181 7.92 -17.35 6.38
C ASN A 181 7.06 -17.34 5.11
N PRO A 182 6.54 -18.52 4.67
CA PRO A 182 5.70 -18.58 3.50
C PRO A 182 4.40 -17.83 3.75
N CYS A 183 3.85 -17.23 2.69
CA CYS A 183 2.55 -16.60 2.74
C CYS A 183 1.45 -17.65 2.54
N PHE A 184 0.42 -17.64 3.37
CA PHE A 184 -0.72 -18.58 3.24
C PHE A 184 -2.06 -17.87 3.38
N GLY A 185 -3.12 -18.48 2.86
CA GLY A 185 -4.48 -17.94 2.96
C GLY A 185 -4.67 -16.72 2.06
N ILE A 186 -3.89 -16.59 0.98
CA ILE A 186 -4.13 -15.56 -0.03
C ILE A 186 -5.37 -15.95 -0.82
N THR A 187 -6.33 -15.05 -0.94
CA THR A 187 -7.53 -15.20 -1.74
C THR A 187 -7.57 -14.10 -2.79
N LEU A 188 -7.64 -14.49 -4.06
CA LEU A 188 -7.80 -13.59 -5.19
C LEU A 188 -9.18 -13.85 -5.81
N ASP A 189 -10.00 -12.83 -5.97
CA ASP A 189 -11.33 -12.95 -6.56
C ASP A 189 -11.60 -11.75 -7.46
N PHE A 190 -11.78 -11.99 -8.77
CA PHE A 190 -12.03 -10.94 -9.75
C PHE A 190 -10.90 -9.88 -9.81
N VAL A 191 -9.78 -10.23 -10.44
CA VAL A 191 -8.64 -9.33 -10.67
C VAL A 191 -8.39 -9.20 -12.17
N SER A 192 -8.34 -7.97 -12.67
CA SER A 192 -8.07 -7.65 -14.07
C SER A 192 -7.05 -6.50 -14.18
N LEU A 193 -5.80 -6.87 -14.48
CA LEU A 193 -4.70 -5.93 -14.69
C LEU A 193 -4.12 -6.08 -16.10
N THR A 194 -3.74 -4.95 -16.68
CA THR A 194 -3.14 -4.89 -18.02
C THR A 194 -1.85 -4.08 -18.03
N TYR A 195 -0.93 -4.42 -18.92
CA TYR A 195 0.29 -3.68 -19.17
C TYR A 195 0.38 -3.37 -20.67
N LYS A 196 0.40 -2.08 -21.03
CA LYS A 196 0.35 -1.63 -22.44
C LYS A 196 -0.81 -2.24 -23.24
N ASN A 197 -1.98 -2.43 -22.60
CA ASN A 197 -3.17 -3.09 -23.13
C ASN A 197 -3.02 -4.59 -23.41
N GLU A 198 -1.92 -5.20 -22.96
CA GLU A 198 -1.70 -6.64 -23.03
C GLU A 198 -1.93 -7.29 -21.65
N PRO A 199 -2.18 -8.62 -21.62
CA PRO A 199 -2.22 -9.37 -20.37
C PRO A 199 -0.93 -9.21 -19.55
N THR A 200 -1.06 -9.05 -18.25
CA THR A 200 0.07 -9.03 -17.31
C THR A 200 0.46 -10.44 -16.87
N GLU A 201 1.56 -10.55 -16.13
CA GLU A 201 2.01 -11.76 -15.44
C GLU A 201 1.86 -11.66 -13.92
N ALA A 202 1.80 -12.82 -13.26
CA ALA A 202 1.88 -12.97 -11.82
C ALA A 202 3.15 -13.73 -11.44
N PHE A 203 3.80 -13.31 -10.35
CA PHE A 203 4.94 -13.98 -9.76
C PHE A 203 4.60 -14.42 -8.34
N CYS A 204 4.82 -15.70 -8.04
CA CYS A 204 4.60 -16.26 -6.71
C CYS A 204 5.83 -17.08 -6.28
N ASN A 205 6.32 -16.82 -5.07
CA ASN A 205 7.42 -17.52 -4.43
C ASN A 205 7.02 -17.78 -2.98
N HIS A 206 6.97 -19.05 -2.58
CA HIS A 206 6.48 -19.49 -1.25
C HIS A 206 5.14 -18.87 -0.83
N ALA A 207 4.21 -18.76 -1.78
CA ALA A 207 2.91 -18.12 -1.57
C ALA A 207 1.79 -19.11 -1.94
N GLY A 208 0.96 -19.44 -0.95
CA GLY A 208 -0.15 -20.37 -1.10
C GLY A 208 -1.51 -19.75 -0.83
N GLY A 209 -2.50 -20.23 -1.58
CA GLY A 209 -3.82 -19.63 -1.58
C GLY A 209 -4.72 -20.08 -2.73
N PHE A 210 -5.81 -19.35 -2.93
CA PHE A 210 -6.83 -19.65 -3.93
C PHE A 210 -7.10 -18.44 -4.80
N ALA A 211 -7.20 -18.68 -6.12
CA ALA A 211 -7.76 -17.73 -7.05
C ALA A 211 -9.14 -18.24 -7.50
N PHE A 212 -10.15 -17.40 -7.33
CA PHE A 212 -11.53 -17.66 -7.72
C PHE A 212 -11.91 -16.75 -8.90
N SER A 213 -12.98 -17.13 -9.60
CA SER A 213 -13.57 -16.31 -10.67
C SER A 213 -12.58 -15.95 -11.79
N PHE A 214 -12.75 -14.78 -12.42
CA PHE A 214 -11.84 -14.27 -13.43
C PHE A 214 -10.58 -13.70 -12.80
N PHE A 215 -9.42 -14.15 -13.26
CA PHE A 215 -8.12 -13.68 -12.81
C PHE A 215 -7.21 -13.49 -14.03
N GLN A 216 -6.83 -12.23 -14.28
CA GLN A 216 -5.85 -11.82 -15.29
C GLN A 216 -4.88 -10.85 -14.60
N PRO A 217 -3.61 -11.23 -14.36
CA PRO A 217 -2.80 -12.35 -14.91
C PRO A 217 -3.30 -13.76 -14.54
N ASN A 218 -2.74 -14.85 -15.10
CA ASN A 218 -3.02 -16.21 -14.59
C ASN A 218 -2.49 -16.38 -13.15
N SER A 219 -3.18 -17.17 -12.32
CA SER A 219 -2.76 -17.38 -10.92
C SER A 219 -1.49 -18.23 -10.85
N CYS A 220 -0.60 -17.84 -9.93
CA CYS A 220 0.62 -18.57 -9.59
C CYS A 220 0.61 -19.13 -8.16
N LEU A 221 -0.50 -18.97 -7.43
CA LEU A 221 -0.65 -19.49 -6.07
C LEU A 221 -0.74 -21.03 -6.09
N VAL A 222 -0.09 -21.67 -5.13
CA VAL A 222 -0.01 -23.14 -4.99
C VAL A 222 -0.53 -23.64 -3.65
#